data_AF-A0A6J4UQ68-F1
#
_entry.id   AF-A0A6J4UQ68-F1
#
_cell.length_a   1.000
_cell.length_b   1.000
_cell.length_c   1.000
_cell.angle_alpha   90.00
_cell.angle_beta   90.00
_cell.angle_gamma   90.00
#
_symmetry.space_group_name_H-M   'P 1'
#
loop_
_entity.id
_entity.type
_entity.pdbx_description
1 polymer ?
#
loop_
_entity_poly.entity_id
_entity_poly.type
_entity_poly.pdbx_seq_one_letter_code
_entity_poly.pdbx_strand_id
1 'polypeptide(L)'
;MAFGWVHRAAAILRNKKGLDAAGVRRRYRGLIAAIARHRGAAGRLAEEFSHFLKVTRSYWPGLFRCYGVEGLPRTNNDLEQFFGSYRYHERRCSGRKVACP
;
A
#
# COMPACT_ATOMS: atom_id res chain seq x y z
N MET A 1 15.28 -14.12 2.38
CA MET A 1 15.75 -12.73 2.19
C MET A 1 14.65 -11.79 1.69
N ALA A 2 13.97 -12.04 0.56
CA ALA A 2 12.90 -11.15 0.05
C ALA A 2 11.71 -10.94 1.00
N PHE A 3 11.29 -12.00 1.71
CA PHE A 3 10.19 -11.93 2.69
C PHE A 3 10.44 -10.87 3.79
N GLY A 4 11.69 -10.70 4.23
CA GLY A 4 12.06 -9.72 5.26
C GLY A 4 11.88 -8.27 4.83
N TRP A 5 12.09 -7.96 3.54
CA TRP A 5 11.89 -6.61 3.00
C TRP A 5 10.41 -6.23 2.97
N VAL A 6 9.54 -7.17 2.57
CA VAL A 6 8.08 -6.97 2.55
C VAL A 6 7.55 -6.80 3.98
N HIS A 7 8.01 -7.61 4.93
CA HIS A 7 7.66 -7.43 6.34
C HIS A 7 8.10 -6.07 6.89
N ARG A 8 9.30 -5.62 6.53
CA ARG A 8 9.80 -4.29 6.94
C ARG A 8 9.00 -3.17 6.29
N ALA A 9 8.59 -3.30 5.02
CA ALA A 9 7.69 -2.36 4.35
C ALA A 9 6.35 -2.27 5.09
N ALA A 10 5.73 -3.41 5.37
CA ALA A 10 4.48 -3.48 6.12
C ALA A 10 4.62 -2.90 7.53
N ALA A 11 5.74 -3.14 8.22
CA ALA A 11 6.00 -2.59 9.56
C ALA A 11 6.11 -1.05 9.54
N ILE A 12 6.74 -0.47 8.52
CA ILE A 12 6.79 1.00 8.34
C ILE A 12 5.39 1.55 8.07
N LEU A 13 4.61 0.92 7.18
CA LEU A 13 3.24 1.35 6.84
C LEU A 13 2.20 1.03 7.93
N ARG A 14 2.51 0.15 8.89
CA ARG A 14 1.72 0.02 10.12
C ARG A 14 1.88 1.24 11.02
N ASN A 15 2.99 1.97 10.87
CA ASN A 15 3.29 3.20 11.60
C ASN A 15 2.97 3.14 13.11
N LYS A 16 3.35 2.04 13.78
CA LYS A 16 3.10 1.87 15.23
C LYS A 16 3.70 2.98 16.11
N LYS A 17 4.68 3.72 15.58
CA LYS A 17 5.33 4.84 16.27
C LYS A 17 4.57 6.16 16.16
N GLY A 18 3.43 6.20 15.45
CA GLY A 18 2.61 7.41 15.31
C GLY A 18 3.32 8.54 14.56
N LEU A 19 4.16 8.23 13.58
CA LEU A 19 4.85 9.26 12.80
C LEU A 19 3.87 10.00 11.90
N ASP A 20 4.17 11.27 11.65
CA ASP A 20 3.49 12.07 10.64
C ASP A 20 3.79 11.56 9.21
N ALA A 21 3.04 12.07 8.23
CA ALA A 21 3.22 11.69 6.84
C ALA A 21 4.64 11.92 6.30
N ALA A 22 5.35 12.96 6.75
CA ALA A 22 6.74 13.18 6.34
C ALA A 22 7.69 12.13 6.95
N GLY A 23 7.51 11.78 8.22
CA GLY A 23 8.28 10.75 8.91
C GLY A 23 8.11 9.36 8.28
N VAL A 24 6.87 8.95 7.97
CA VAL A 24 6.61 7.67 7.29
C VAL A 24 7.22 7.68 5.89
N ARG A 25 7.04 8.76 5.12
CA ARG A 25 7.65 8.95 3.79
C ARG A 25 9.16 8.78 3.81
N ARG A 26 9.84 9.45 4.75
CA ARG A 26 11.31 9.40 4.89
C ARG A 26 11.79 7.98 5.17
N ARG A 27 11.16 7.28 6.12
CA ARG A 27 11.53 5.90 6.47
C ARG A 27 11.29 4.94 5.30
N TYR A 28 10.16 5.08 4.62
CA TYR A 28 9.82 4.24 3.49
C TYR A 28 10.76 4.49 2.30
N ARG A 29 11.12 5.75 2.02
CA ARG A 29 12.13 6.11 1.01
C ARG A 29 13.48 5.44 1.29
N GLY A 30 13.92 5.44 2.55
CA GLY A 30 15.14 4.76 2.97
C GLY A 30 15.11 3.26 2.70
N LEU A 31 13.97 2.61 2.96
CA LEU A 31 13.76 1.20 2.65
C LEU A 31 13.86 0.91 1.15
N ILE A 32 13.16 1.70 0.33
CA ILE A 32 13.15 1.57 -1.14
C ILE A 32 14.55 1.75 -1.72
N ALA A 33 15.31 2.74 -1.22
CA ALA A 33 16.69 2.95 -1.63
C ALA A 33 17.62 1.78 -1.26
N ALA A 34 17.38 1.12 -0.12
CA ALA A 34 18.14 -0.05 0.29
C ALA A 34 17.80 -1.27 -0.59
N ILE A 35 16.52 -1.51 -0.88
CA ILE A 35 16.08 -2.57 -1.80
C ILE A 35 16.71 -2.36 -3.20
N ALA A 36 16.67 -1.13 -3.72
CA ALA A 36 17.26 -0.80 -5.02
C ALA A 36 18.77 -1.09 -5.07
N ARG A 37 19.51 -0.80 -3.98
CA ARG A 37 20.95 -1.12 -3.89
C ARG A 37 21.23 -2.61 -3.82
N HIS A 38 20.41 -3.37 -3.09
CA HIS A 38 20.60 -4.82 -2.92
C HIS A 38 19.96 -5.67 -4.03
N ARG A 39 19.20 -5.07 -4.96
CA ARG A 39 18.56 -5.77 -6.09
C ARG A 39 19.56 -6.58 -6.93
N GLY A 40 20.74 -6.02 -7.22
CA GLY A 40 21.74 -6.69 -8.07
C GLY A 40 22.28 -7.98 -7.45
N ALA A 41 22.31 -8.05 -6.11
CA ALA A 41 22.74 -9.22 -5.36
C ALA A 41 21.59 -10.22 -5.09
N ALA A 42 20.36 -9.92 -5.56
CA ALA A 42 19.19 -10.75 -5.28
C ALA A 42 19.05 -11.99 -6.18
N GLY A 43 19.92 -12.13 -7.19
CA GLY A 43 19.90 -13.26 -8.12
C GLY A 43 18.53 -13.40 -8.80
N ARG A 44 17.90 -14.58 -8.65
CA ARG A 44 16.58 -14.87 -9.23
C ARG A 44 15.46 -13.94 -8.77
N LEU A 45 15.62 -13.26 -7.64
CA LEU A 45 14.61 -12.35 -7.04
C LEU A 45 14.70 -10.90 -7.54
N ALA A 46 15.63 -10.61 -8.47
CA ALA A 46 15.87 -9.26 -8.95
C ALA A 46 14.67 -8.66 -9.71
N GLU A 47 13.91 -9.49 -10.42
CA GLU A 47 12.73 -9.07 -11.18
C GLU A 47 11.56 -8.74 -10.25
N GLU A 48 11.38 -9.51 -9.18
CA GLU A 48 10.36 -9.29 -8.15
C GLU A 48 10.64 -8.01 -7.38
N PHE A 49 11.90 -7.71 -7.07
CA PHE A 49 12.25 -6.42 -6.50
C PHE A 49 12.04 -5.28 -7.50
N SER A 50 12.33 -5.48 -8.77
CA SER A 50 12.05 -4.49 -9.81
C SER A 50 10.55 -4.20 -9.94
N HIS A 51 9.72 -5.25 -9.88
CA HIS A 51 8.27 -5.14 -9.86
C HIS A 51 7.79 -4.39 -8.60
N PHE A 52 8.28 -4.77 -7.42
CA PHE A 52 7.94 -4.10 -6.15
C PHE A 52 8.28 -2.61 -6.16
N LEU A 53 9.47 -2.25 -6.66
CA LEU A 53 9.90 -0.85 -6.81
C LEU A 53 9.01 -0.08 -7.80
N LYS A 54 8.67 -0.70 -8.93
CA LYS A 54 7.76 -0.13 -9.95
C LYS A 54 6.37 0.15 -9.35
N VAL A 55 5.76 -0.85 -8.72
CA VAL A 55 4.44 -0.72 -8.11
C VAL A 55 4.47 0.34 -7.01
N THR A 56 5.47 0.30 -6.12
CA THR A 56 5.63 1.31 -5.07
C THR A 56 5.69 2.73 -5.63
N ARG A 57 6.41 2.94 -6.74
CA ARG A 57 6.50 4.25 -7.39
C ARG A 57 5.15 4.71 -7.93
N SER A 58 4.35 3.80 -8.50
CA SER A 58 3.00 4.10 -9.00
C SER A 58 2.08 4.63 -7.91
N TYR A 59 2.07 3.97 -6.74
CA TYR A 59 1.22 4.35 -5.60
C TYR A 59 1.78 5.51 -4.76
N TRP A 60 3.03 5.91 -4.99
CA TRP A 60 3.74 6.88 -4.15
C TRP A 60 2.98 8.18 -3.84
N PRO A 61 2.28 8.82 -4.80
CA PRO A 61 1.56 10.08 -4.54
C PRO A 61 0.45 9.94 -3.49
N GLY A 62 -0.24 8.80 -3.46
CA GLY A 62 -1.38 8.55 -2.57
C GLY A 62 -1.05 7.78 -1.29
N LEU A 63 0.09 7.07 -1.26
CA LEU A 63 0.42 6.07 -0.23
C LEU A 63 0.43 6.60 1.21
N PHE A 64 0.66 7.90 1.40
CA PHE A 64 0.90 8.50 2.72
C PHE A 64 -0.20 9.45 3.20
N ARG A 65 -1.31 9.58 2.45
CA ARG A 65 -2.38 10.54 2.75
C ARG A 65 -3.02 10.28 4.13
N CYS A 66 -3.20 9.02 4.49
CA CYS A 66 -3.79 8.58 5.77
C CYS A 66 -3.00 8.97 7.02
N TYR A 67 -1.73 9.38 6.89
CA TYR A 67 -0.93 9.85 8.04
C TYR A 67 -0.98 11.37 8.24
N GLY A 68 -1.59 12.11 7.30
CA GLY A 68 -1.67 13.58 7.37
C GLY A 68 -3.09 14.10 7.55
N VAL A 69 -4.09 13.23 7.56
CA VAL A 69 -5.50 13.58 7.75
C VAL A 69 -6.02 12.79 8.93
N GLU A 70 -6.41 13.49 10.00
CA GLU A 70 -6.99 12.88 11.18
C GLU A 70 -8.30 12.15 10.81
N GLY A 71 -8.53 10.98 11.39
CA GLY A 71 -9.72 10.17 11.14
C GLY A 71 -9.79 9.49 9.76
N LEU A 72 -8.85 9.75 8.84
CA LEU A 72 -8.82 9.05 7.54
C LEU A 72 -8.29 7.62 7.75
N PRO A 73 -9.11 6.57 7.57
CA PRO A 73 -8.64 5.20 7.73
C PRO A 73 -7.54 4.88 6.71
N ARG A 74 -6.57 4.07 7.11
CA ARG A 74 -5.65 3.47 6.14
C ARG A 74 -6.47 2.60 5.19
N THR A 75 -6.21 2.71 3.89
CA THR A 75 -6.75 1.77 2.90
C THR A 75 -6.27 0.37 3.24
N ASN A 76 -7.16 -0.45 3.78
CA ASN A 76 -7.06 -1.90 3.81
C ASN A 76 -7.99 -2.44 2.73
N ASN A 77 -7.69 -3.62 2.18
CA ASN A 77 -8.60 -4.30 1.28
C ASN A 77 -9.99 -4.52 1.91
N ASP A 78 -10.13 -4.40 3.23
CA ASP A 78 -11.41 -4.48 3.94
C ASP A 78 -12.37 -3.34 3.51
N LEU A 79 -11.87 -2.14 3.18
CA LEU A 79 -12.71 -1.06 2.62
C LEU A 79 -13.17 -1.40 1.20
N GLU A 80 -12.29 -1.95 0.37
CA GLU A 80 -12.69 -2.42 -0.98
C GLU A 80 -13.69 -3.58 -0.90
N GLN A 81 -13.52 -4.48 0.07
CA GLN A 81 -14.43 -5.58 0.34
C GLN A 81 -15.79 -5.06 0.86
N PHE A 82 -15.80 -4.03 1.71
CA PHE A 82 -17.01 -3.36 2.18
C PHE A 82 -17.76 -2.64 1.05
N PHE A 83 -17.07 -1.84 0.23
CA PHE A 83 -17.70 -1.23 -0.96
C PHE A 83 -18.09 -2.28 -2.01
N GLY A 84 -17.40 -3.43 -2.04
CA GLY A 84 -17.74 -4.57 -2.87
C GLY A 84 -19.03 -5.26 -2.42
N SER A 85 -19.19 -5.52 -1.12
CA SER A 85 -20.39 -6.14 -0.55
C SER A 85 -21.60 -5.21 -0.68
N TYR A 86 -21.43 -3.91 -0.43
CA TYR A 86 -22.48 -2.92 -0.62
C TYR A 86 -23.01 -2.92 -2.07
N ARG A 87 -22.11 -2.78 -3.06
CA ARG A 87 -22.47 -2.82 -4.49
C ARG A 87 -23.09 -4.17 -4.91
N TYR A 88 -22.71 -5.26 -4.25
CA TYR A 88 -23.29 -6.58 -4.49
C TYR A 88 -24.72 -6.68 -3.98
N HIS A 89 -25.01 -6.19 -2.78
CA HIS A 89 -26.37 -6.13 -2.24
C HIS A 89 -27.26 -5.19 -3.05
N GLU A 90 -26.75 -4.02 -3.43
CA GLU A 90 -27.46 -3.06 -4.28
C GLU A 90 -27.86 -3.67 -5.63
N ARG A 91 -26.97 -4.42 -6.30
CA ARG A 91 -27.28 -5.17 -7.52
C ARG A 91 -28.41 -6.19 -7.34
N ARG A 92 -28.45 -6.87 -6.20
CA ARG A 92 -29.50 -7.88 -5.91
C ARG A 92 -30.86 -7.25 -5.66
N CYS A 93 -30.89 -6.10 -4.99
CA CYS A 93 -32.14 -5.41 -4.67
C CYS A 93 -32.67 -4.59 -5.86
N SER A 94 -31.78 -4.02 -6.69
CA SER A 94 -32.16 -3.07 -7.74
C SER A 94 -32.02 -3.58 -9.17
N GLY A 95 -31.26 -4.66 -9.40
CA GLY A 95 -30.88 -5.14 -10.74
C GLY A 95 -29.89 -4.22 -11.48
N ARG A 96 -29.51 -3.07 -10.93
CA ARG A 96 -28.63 -2.09 -11.60
C ARG A 96 -27.17 -2.41 -11.35
N LYS A 97 -26.37 -2.48 -12.42
CA LYS A 97 -24.94 -2.84 -12.37
C LYS A 97 -24.05 -1.73 -11.81
N VAL A 98 -24.51 -0.48 -11.87
CA VAL A 98 -23.80 0.73 -11.42
C VAL A 98 -24.51 1.27 -10.18
N ALA A 99 -23.74 1.55 -9.13
CA ALA A 99 -24.25 2.18 -7.92
C ALA A 99 -24.73 3.61 -8.22
N CYS A 100 -25.79 4.07 -7.55
CA CYS A 100 -26.25 5.46 -7.71
C CYS A 100 -25.15 6.47 -7.28
N PRO A 101 -25.02 7.64 -7.96
CA PRO A 101 -24.00 8.65 -7.64
C PRO A 101 -24.21 9.28 -6.26
#